data_AF-A0A951F0X6-F1
#
_entry.id   AF-A0A951F0X6-F1
#
_cell.length_a   1.000
_cell.length_b   1.000
_cell.length_c   1.000
_cell.angle_alpha   90.00
_cell.angle_beta   90.00
_cell.angle_gamma   90.00
#
_symmetry.space_group_name_H-M   'P 1'
#
loop_
_entity.id
_entity.type
_entity.pdbx_description
1 polymer ?
#
loop_
_entity_poly.entity_id
_entity_poly.type
_entity_poly.pdbx_seq_one_letter_code
_entity_poly.pdbx_strand_id
1 'polypeptide(L)'
;MPQVANIYHKIKGPHDPLRDPAGDPSALREIVETFLKTCRDPALLEYGCQAVRLRPGDCSLEVRSGNLWIEAWGETRSVSRRILAIERRAPGLLDCTVHRFGGKPGKLTFLDLERPQTARKAHSGVRQSFAEQFRCMLFRQFPGWDIASLSCGLDLRRSFSSLFPRAHLAKGGGQIAALACPSLQEEPAMLTFALLWLGHLQQRSRAGAPVSLSLFLPDAAGNLTAHRLRWLTGLPLTTRIFRYNAHGSAGEVDPSDLGNLRTQLRAASPYAKLLKASSPLPSPVPPRDSSERSLEALVRSHPDLIEPSLARAPVHGQVLTFAAGDRDLIDLLAVSVSGRLAILELKTSEDIHLPIQALDYWMRIRWHAQRGELDHLFPGVPLAPALPKLLLVAPAMSFHSSNAAILRHFSPEIEVERVGINSDWQHSLKVVARLKGADAPISHGSFE
;
A
#
# COMPACT_ATOMS: atom_id res chain seq x y z
N MET A 1 -29.14 51.55 36.15
CA MET A 1 -28.58 50.30 35.61
C MET A 1 -29.44 49.13 36.05
N PRO A 2 -30.23 48.53 35.16
CA PRO A 2 -30.89 47.25 35.41
C PRO A 2 -30.24 46.11 34.60
N GLN A 3 -30.21 44.93 35.22
CA GLN A 3 -29.62 43.67 34.76
C GLN A 3 -30.14 43.21 33.39
N VAL A 4 -29.21 42.82 32.52
CA VAL A 4 -29.52 42.10 31.28
C VAL A 4 -29.82 40.64 31.65
N ALA A 5 -31.09 40.26 31.55
CA ALA A 5 -31.56 38.90 31.75
C ALA A 5 -31.17 38.00 30.56
N ASN A 6 -30.67 36.81 30.88
CA ASN A 6 -30.30 35.76 29.93
C ASN A 6 -31.50 35.32 29.06
N ILE A 7 -31.41 35.58 27.75
CA ILE A 7 -32.32 35.05 26.73
C ILE A 7 -31.76 33.72 26.23
N TYR A 8 -32.16 32.61 26.86
CA TYR A 8 -32.13 31.29 26.25
C TYR A 8 -33.44 30.57 26.55
N HIS A 9 -34.44 30.85 25.71
CA HIS A 9 -35.65 30.05 25.63
C HIS A 9 -35.30 28.65 25.09
N LYS A 10 -35.60 27.64 25.90
CA LYS A 10 -35.42 26.22 25.63
C LYS A 10 -36.48 25.79 24.60
N ILE A 11 -36.10 25.66 23.32
CA ILE A 11 -36.95 25.02 22.31
C ILE A 11 -36.99 23.52 22.62
N LYS A 12 -38.12 23.04 23.19
CA LYS A 12 -38.43 21.61 23.28
C LYS A 12 -38.87 21.12 21.89
N GLY A 13 -38.00 20.41 21.19
CA GLY A 13 -38.37 19.62 20.02
C GLY A 13 -39.11 18.33 20.42
N PRO A 14 -39.83 17.68 19.48
CA PRO A 14 -40.69 16.54 19.77
C PRO A 14 -39.90 15.32 20.25
N HIS A 15 -40.52 14.59 21.18
CA HIS A 15 -40.00 13.39 21.84
C HIS A 15 -39.92 12.23 20.83
N ASP A 16 -38.71 11.75 20.56
CA ASP A 16 -38.46 10.51 19.80
C ASP A 16 -38.52 9.31 20.78
N PRO A 17 -39.38 8.29 20.59
CA PRO A 17 -39.62 7.24 21.58
C PRO A 17 -38.54 6.13 21.66
N LEU A 18 -37.46 6.22 20.89
CA LEU A 18 -36.40 5.18 20.84
C LEU A 18 -35.09 5.57 21.54
N ARG A 19 -35.10 6.61 22.39
CA ARG A 19 -33.96 6.96 23.25
C ARG A 19 -34.10 6.27 24.61
N ASP A 20 -33.28 5.26 24.85
CA ASP A 20 -32.98 4.81 26.22
C ASP A 20 -32.58 6.05 27.05
N PRO A 21 -33.14 6.27 28.24
CA PRO A 21 -32.81 7.42 29.06
C PRO A 21 -31.31 7.39 29.39
N ALA A 22 -30.68 8.57 29.43
CA ALA A 22 -29.31 8.71 29.90
C ALA A 22 -29.13 7.89 31.19
N GLY A 23 -28.36 6.81 31.13
CA GLY A 23 -28.21 5.89 32.26
C GLY A 23 -27.66 6.62 33.47
N ASP A 24 -28.06 6.19 34.67
CA ASP A 24 -27.49 6.69 35.92
C ASP A 24 -25.95 6.69 35.81
N PRO A 25 -25.27 7.85 35.97
CA PRO A 25 -23.82 7.97 35.83
C PRO A 25 -23.04 6.97 36.70
N SER A 26 -23.57 6.63 37.88
CA SER A 26 -22.95 5.65 38.78
C SER A 26 -23.06 4.23 38.22
N ALA A 27 -24.22 3.84 37.71
CA ALA A 27 -24.40 2.57 37.02
C ALA A 27 -23.52 2.46 35.76
N LEU A 28 -23.45 3.53 34.94
CA LEU A 28 -22.56 3.58 33.77
C LEU A 28 -21.10 3.39 34.17
N ARG A 29 -20.68 4.00 35.29
CA ARG A 29 -19.33 3.88 35.84
C ARG A 29 -19.02 2.43 36.20
N GLU A 30 -19.91 1.78 36.96
CA GLU A 30 -19.73 0.40 37.40
C GLU A 30 -19.58 -0.57 36.21
N ILE A 31 -20.36 -0.36 35.14
CA ILE A 31 -20.27 -1.17 33.93
C ILE A 31 -18.91 -1.00 33.24
N VAL A 32 -18.42 0.23 33.11
CA VAL A 32 -17.11 0.51 32.49
C VAL A 32 -15.98 -0.04 33.34
N GLU A 33 -16.01 0.14 34.67
CA GLU A 33 -14.99 -0.41 35.58
C GLU A 33 -14.97 -1.94 35.54
N THR A 34 -16.14 -2.57 35.53
CA THR A 34 -16.26 -4.03 35.41
C THR A 34 -15.68 -4.51 34.09
N PHE A 35 -16.01 -3.84 32.98
CA PHE A 35 -15.44 -4.15 31.67
C PHE A 35 -13.91 -4.06 31.69
N LEU A 36 -13.34 -2.96 32.20
CA LEU A 36 -11.89 -2.76 32.25
C LEU A 36 -11.18 -3.82 33.10
N LYS A 37 -11.78 -4.24 34.23
CA LYS A 37 -11.25 -5.34 35.07
C LYS A 37 -11.22 -6.70 34.36
N THR A 38 -12.10 -6.91 33.39
CA THR A 38 -12.13 -8.17 32.60
C THR A 38 -11.19 -8.17 31.39
N CYS A 39 -10.65 -7.01 31.00
CA CYS A 39 -9.74 -6.89 29.86
C CYS A 39 -8.33 -7.29 30.26
N ARG A 40 -7.58 -7.88 29.31
CA ARG A 40 -6.15 -8.17 29.49
C ARG A 40 -5.25 -7.10 28.88
N ASP A 41 -5.68 -6.49 27.76
CA ASP A 41 -5.01 -5.34 27.14
C ASP A 41 -6.04 -4.25 26.81
N PRO A 42 -6.55 -3.50 27.81
CA PRO A 42 -7.60 -2.51 27.59
C PRO A 42 -7.12 -1.31 26.77
N ALA A 43 -7.96 -0.84 25.86
CA ALA A 43 -7.72 0.36 25.05
C ALA A 43 -9.00 1.15 24.79
N LEU A 44 -8.84 2.44 24.51
CA LEU A 44 -9.92 3.38 24.20
C LEU A 44 -9.77 3.87 22.76
N LEU A 45 -10.83 3.71 21.96
CA LEU A 45 -10.87 4.13 20.57
C LEU A 45 -11.96 5.18 20.36
N GLU A 46 -11.56 6.40 20.00
CA GLU A 46 -12.46 7.41 19.46
C GLU A 46 -12.50 7.32 17.93
N TYR A 47 -13.67 7.54 17.32
CA TYR A 47 -13.81 7.52 15.86
C TYR A 47 -12.81 8.46 15.17
N GLY A 48 -12.12 7.96 14.14
CA GLY A 48 -11.12 8.74 13.40
C GLY A 48 -9.86 9.04 14.22
N CYS A 49 -9.57 8.25 15.25
CA CYS A 49 -8.42 8.42 16.11
C CYS A 49 -7.68 7.09 16.30
N GLN A 50 -6.39 7.15 16.61
CA GLN A 50 -5.64 5.99 17.09
C GLN A 50 -6.15 5.57 18.48
N ALA A 51 -6.19 4.25 18.73
CA ALA A 51 -6.55 3.71 20.03
C ALA A 51 -5.49 4.06 21.09
N VAL A 52 -5.94 4.50 22.26
CA VAL A 52 -5.11 4.76 23.43
C VAL A 52 -5.13 3.53 24.32
N ARG A 53 -3.99 2.85 24.50
CA ARG A 53 -3.89 1.76 25.48
C ARG A 53 -4.01 2.32 26.89
N LEU A 54 -4.72 1.61 27.77
CA LEU A 54 -5.00 2.04 29.14
C LEU A 54 -4.17 1.18 30.11
N ARG A 55 -2.90 1.53 30.34
CA ARG A 55 -2.12 0.84 31.38
C ARG A 55 -2.64 1.27 32.77
N PRO A 56 -2.30 0.54 33.85
CA PRO A 56 -2.68 0.96 35.20
C PRO A 56 -2.20 2.40 35.49
N GLY A 57 -3.13 3.29 35.80
CA GLY A 57 -2.86 4.72 36.03
C GLY A 57 -3.05 5.63 34.81
N ASP A 58 -3.16 5.09 33.59
CA ASP A 58 -3.34 5.86 32.34
C ASP A 58 -4.80 6.28 32.09
N CYS A 59 -5.70 6.05 33.04
CA CYS A 59 -7.08 6.54 32.95
C CYS A 59 -7.68 6.90 34.30
N SER A 60 -8.56 7.90 34.28
CA SER A 60 -9.45 8.25 35.38
C SER A 60 -10.90 8.23 34.90
N LEU A 61 -11.77 7.60 35.69
CA LEU A 61 -13.20 7.51 35.45
C LEU A 61 -13.94 8.10 36.65
N GLU A 62 -14.52 9.29 36.46
CA GLU A 62 -15.10 10.09 37.55
C GLU A 62 -16.52 10.55 37.23
N VAL A 63 -17.39 10.51 38.24
CA VAL A 63 -18.71 11.14 38.16
C VAL A 63 -18.58 12.56 38.69
N ARG A 64 -18.65 13.55 37.79
CA ARG A 64 -18.57 14.99 38.12
C ARG A 64 -19.90 15.66 37.76
N SER A 65 -20.53 16.30 38.74
CA SER A 65 -21.80 17.03 38.55
C SER A 65 -22.88 16.19 37.84
N GLY A 66 -23.08 14.94 38.28
CA GLY A 66 -24.09 14.04 37.70
C GLY A 66 -23.78 13.57 36.27
N ASN A 67 -22.52 13.59 35.85
CA ASN A 67 -22.09 13.10 34.53
C ASN A 67 -20.87 12.20 34.67
N LEU A 68 -20.81 11.12 33.91
CA LEU A 68 -19.65 10.24 33.86
C LEU A 68 -18.61 10.80 32.87
N TRP A 69 -17.40 11.01 33.36
CA TRP A 69 -16.25 11.47 32.58
C TRP A 69 -15.17 10.39 32.55
N ILE A 70 -14.62 10.16 31.36
CA ILE A 70 -13.40 9.38 31.16
C ILE A 70 -12.29 10.32 30.71
N GLU A 71 -11.16 10.24 31.40
CA GLU A 71 -9.90 10.83 31.01
C GLU A 71 -8.92 9.69 30.80
N ALA A 72 -8.26 9.65 29.63
CA ALA A 72 -7.28 8.65 29.29
C ALA A 72 -6.04 9.33 28.72
N TRP A 73 -4.86 8.93 29.18
CA TRP A 73 -3.58 9.51 28.79
C TRP A 73 -2.77 8.43 28.06
N GLY A 74 -2.49 8.66 26.78
CA GLY A 74 -1.58 7.83 26.00
C GLY A 74 -0.27 8.55 25.73
N GLU A 75 0.70 7.79 25.21
CA GLU A 75 2.03 8.31 24.83
C GLU A 75 1.94 9.41 23.76
N THR A 76 0.98 9.31 22.84
CA THR A 76 0.84 10.23 21.68
C THR A 76 -0.38 11.15 21.74
N ARG A 77 -1.37 10.87 22.60
CA ARG A 77 -2.58 11.69 22.76
C ARG A 77 -3.29 11.39 24.07
N SER A 78 -4.04 12.38 24.55
CA SER A 78 -5.00 12.20 25.65
C SER A 78 -6.44 12.31 25.14
N VAL A 79 -7.37 11.64 25.80
CA VAL A 79 -8.81 11.65 25.49
C VAL A 79 -9.57 12.04 26.76
N SER A 80 -10.39 13.09 26.68
CA SER A 80 -11.32 13.47 27.75
C SER A 80 -12.73 13.58 27.18
N ARG A 81 -13.66 12.75 27.65
CA ARG A 81 -15.03 12.68 27.13
C ARG A 81 -16.05 12.44 28.24
N ARG A 82 -17.23 13.04 28.07
CA ARG A 82 -18.42 12.71 28.86
C ARG A 82 -19.16 11.55 28.20
N ILE A 83 -19.33 10.45 28.93
CA ILE A 83 -20.10 9.29 28.51
C ILE A 83 -21.58 9.56 28.76
N LEU A 84 -22.41 9.38 27.73
CA LEU A 84 -23.85 9.65 27.75
C LEU A 84 -24.65 8.36 27.91
N ALA A 85 -24.24 7.29 27.23
CA ALA A 85 -24.90 6.00 27.23
C ALA A 85 -23.95 4.90 26.76
N ILE A 86 -24.30 3.64 27.03
CA ILE A 86 -23.65 2.46 26.47
C ILE A 86 -24.59 1.88 25.40
N GLU A 87 -24.17 1.92 24.14
CA GLU A 87 -24.96 1.47 23.00
C GLU A 87 -24.88 -0.05 22.80
N ARG A 88 -23.71 -0.65 23.09
CA ARG A 88 -23.47 -2.07 22.83
C ARG A 88 -22.47 -2.64 23.81
N ARG A 89 -22.75 -3.86 24.30
CA ARG A 89 -21.83 -4.69 25.06
C ARG A 89 -21.57 -5.98 24.29
N ALA A 90 -20.31 -6.33 24.11
CA ALA A 90 -19.89 -7.60 23.53
C ALA A 90 -18.60 -8.06 24.21
N PRO A 91 -18.23 -9.34 24.08
CA PRO A 91 -17.00 -9.84 24.68
C PRO A 91 -15.77 -9.04 24.19
N GLY A 92 -15.11 -8.30 25.09
CA GLY A 92 -13.95 -7.44 24.81
C GLY A 92 -14.26 -6.11 24.09
N LEU A 93 -15.54 -5.73 23.99
CA LEU A 93 -15.96 -4.48 23.35
C LEU A 93 -17.12 -3.81 24.09
N LEU A 94 -16.97 -2.50 24.33
CA LEU A 94 -18.02 -1.66 24.89
C LEU A 94 -18.15 -0.39 24.03
N ASP A 95 -19.24 -0.26 23.27
CA ASP A 95 -19.50 0.95 22.48
C ASP A 95 -20.33 1.93 23.33
N CYS A 96 -19.85 3.16 23.44
CA CYS A 96 -20.48 4.23 24.21
C CYS A 96 -20.80 5.43 23.31
N THR A 97 -21.94 6.07 23.57
CA THR A 97 -22.22 7.40 23.06
C THR A 97 -21.54 8.42 23.98
N VAL A 98 -20.84 9.40 23.41
CA VAL A 98 -20.17 10.47 24.15
C VAL A 98 -20.59 11.85 23.69
N HIS A 99 -20.45 12.82 24.59
CA HIS A 99 -20.61 14.22 24.23
C HIS A 99 -19.41 14.71 23.40
N ARG A 100 -19.69 15.44 22.32
CA ARG A 100 -18.70 16.17 21.53
C ARG A 100 -18.85 17.67 21.77
N PHE A 101 -17.73 18.39 21.71
CA PHE A 101 -17.73 19.85 21.71
C PHE A 101 -18.36 20.34 20.40
N GLY A 102 -19.63 20.74 20.46
CA GLY A 102 -20.43 21.11 19.29
C GLY A 102 -20.86 19.89 18.45
N GLY A 103 -22.07 19.94 17.90
CA GLY A 103 -22.60 18.93 16.97
C GLY A 103 -23.27 17.71 17.61
N LYS A 104 -23.47 16.66 16.80
CA LYS A 104 -24.14 15.41 17.22
C LYS A 104 -23.25 14.61 18.18
N PRO A 105 -23.83 13.79 19.09
CA PRO A 105 -23.07 12.90 19.95
C PRO A 105 -22.09 12.02 19.17
N GLY A 106 -20.91 11.80 19.75
CA GLY A 106 -19.86 10.97 19.17
C GLY A 106 -19.91 9.52 19.66
N LYS A 107 -19.08 8.66 19.07
CA LYS A 107 -18.84 7.29 19.56
C LYS A 107 -17.47 7.16 20.19
N LEU A 108 -17.41 6.47 21.32
CA LEU A 108 -16.21 6.07 22.03
C LEU A 108 -16.31 4.58 22.33
N THR A 109 -15.31 3.80 21.95
CA THR A 109 -15.32 2.35 22.14
C THR A 109 -14.20 1.94 23.09
N PHE A 110 -14.52 1.21 24.15
CA PHE A 110 -13.53 0.46 24.92
C PHE A 110 -13.30 -0.91 24.27
N LEU A 111 -12.04 -1.33 24.22
CA LEU A 111 -11.57 -2.52 23.53
C LEU A 111 -10.64 -3.33 24.44
N ASP A 112 -10.66 -4.65 24.31
CA ASP A 112 -9.63 -5.55 24.83
C ASP A 112 -8.75 -6.03 23.66
N LEU A 113 -7.55 -5.46 23.49
CA LEU A 113 -6.69 -5.68 22.32
C LEU A 113 -6.07 -7.08 22.24
N GLU A 114 -6.10 -7.85 23.33
CA GLU A 114 -5.66 -9.25 23.29
C GLU A 114 -6.58 -10.12 22.39
N ARG A 115 -7.82 -9.68 22.18
CA ARG A 115 -8.77 -10.40 21.33
C ARG A 115 -8.59 -10.02 19.85
N PRO A 116 -8.57 -10.99 18.91
CA PRO A 116 -8.33 -10.70 17.49
C PRO A 116 -9.35 -9.75 16.84
N GLN A 117 -10.63 -9.82 17.22
CA GLN A 117 -11.70 -9.02 16.61
C GLN A 117 -11.59 -7.52 16.95
N THR A 118 -11.22 -7.22 18.19
CA THR A 118 -11.06 -5.87 18.74
C THR A 118 -9.71 -5.26 18.35
N ALA A 119 -8.65 -6.07 18.27
CA ALA A 119 -7.38 -5.67 17.66
C ALA A 119 -7.57 -5.19 16.20
N ARG A 120 -8.35 -5.93 15.40
CA ARG A 120 -8.73 -5.51 14.03
C ARG A 120 -9.49 -4.17 14.02
N LYS A 121 -10.37 -3.93 15.01
CA LYS A 121 -11.09 -2.65 15.14
C LYS A 121 -10.15 -1.49 15.49
N ALA A 122 -9.15 -1.72 16.36
CA ALA A 122 -8.11 -0.74 16.65
C ALA A 122 -7.26 -0.39 15.42
N HIS A 123 -6.84 -1.39 14.63
CA HIS A 123 -6.13 -1.16 13.37
C HIS A 123 -7.00 -0.37 12.36
N SER A 124 -8.30 -0.66 12.29
CA SER A 124 -9.22 0.14 11.48
C SER A 124 -9.34 1.59 11.96
N GLY A 125 -9.24 1.84 13.26
CA GLY A 125 -9.20 3.17 13.86
C GLY A 125 -7.99 3.99 13.41
N VAL A 126 -6.80 3.37 13.37
CA VAL A 126 -5.58 3.99 12.82
C VAL A 126 -5.78 4.42 11.36
N ARG A 127 -6.34 3.54 10.52
CA ARG A 127 -6.64 3.87 9.12
C ARG A 127 -7.65 5.01 8.97
N GLN A 128 -8.67 5.06 9.82
CA GLN A 128 -9.64 6.16 9.83
C GLN A 128 -9.02 7.47 10.30
N SER A 129 -8.15 7.43 11.31
CA SER A 129 -7.38 8.60 11.77
C SER A 129 -6.51 9.16 10.66
N PHE A 130 -5.81 8.29 9.94
CA PHE A 130 -5.00 8.71 8.81
C PHE A 130 -5.85 9.25 7.65
N ALA A 131 -7.01 8.65 7.38
CA ALA A 131 -7.96 9.17 6.39
C ALA A 131 -8.43 10.60 6.73
N GLU A 132 -8.71 10.87 8.00
CA GLU A 132 -9.14 12.20 8.45
C GLU A 132 -8.02 13.23 8.37
N GLN A 133 -6.79 12.85 8.72
CA GLN A 133 -5.61 13.65 8.47
C GLN A 133 -5.45 13.95 6.96
N PHE A 134 -5.63 12.94 6.11
CA PHE A 134 -5.60 13.09 4.66
C PHE A 134 -6.70 14.03 4.15
N ARG A 135 -7.93 13.93 4.68
CA ARG A 135 -9.02 14.87 4.38
C ARG A 135 -8.63 16.32 4.67
N CYS A 136 -7.96 16.54 5.81
CA CYS A 136 -7.48 17.87 6.18
C CYS A 136 -6.36 18.37 5.26
N MET A 137 -5.44 17.49 4.86
CA MET A 137 -4.41 17.81 3.87
C MET A 137 -5.04 18.22 2.53
N LEU A 138 -6.01 17.44 2.04
CA LEU A 138 -6.72 17.74 0.79
C LEU A 138 -7.45 19.08 0.84
N PHE A 139 -8.15 19.38 1.94
CA PHE A 139 -8.84 20.65 2.10
C PHE A 139 -7.90 21.86 2.04
N ARG A 140 -6.67 21.71 2.58
CA ARG A 140 -5.65 22.77 2.55
C ARG A 140 -4.99 22.92 1.18
N GLN A 141 -4.65 21.81 0.52
CA GLN A 141 -3.95 21.83 -0.77
C GLN A 141 -4.86 22.16 -1.95
N PHE A 142 -6.16 21.87 -1.84
CA PHE A 142 -7.13 22.05 -2.92
C PHE A 142 -8.33 22.90 -2.47
N PRO A 143 -8.12 24.19 -2.13
CA PRO A 143 -9.21 25.06 -1.72
C PRO A 143 -10.28 25.19 -2.82
N GLY A 144 -11.54 25.03 -2.43
CA GLY A 144 -12.70 25.09 -3.33
C GLY A 144 -12.85 23.88 -4.26
N TRP A 145 -12.17 22.77 -3.99
CA TRP A 145 -12.48 21.47 -4.58
C TRP A 145 -13.35 20.66 -3.62
N ASP A 146 -14.34 19.95 -4.17
CA ASP A 146 -15.21 19.08 -3.40
C ASP A 146 -14.60 17.69 -3.26
N ILE A 147 -14.51 17.17 -2.04
CA ILE A 147 -14.13 15.78 -1.79
C ILE A 147 -15.38 14.91 -2.03
N ALA A 148 -15.60 14.51 -3.29
CA ALA A 148 -16.75 13.71 -3.71
C ALA A 148 -16.77 12.32 -3.07
N SER A 149 -15.59 11.74 -2.78
CA SER A 149 -15.48 10.54 -1.94
C SER A 149 -14.11 10.45 -1.28
N LEU A 150 -14.04 9.81 -0.12
CA LEU A 150 -12.83 9.45 0.60
C LEU A 150 -13.04 8.10 1.29
N SER A 151 -12.16 7.13 1.06
CA SER A 151 -12.33 5.76 1.58
C SER A 151 -11.00 5.08 1.87
N CYS A 152 -10.99 4.20 2.87
CA CYS A 152 -9.95 3.20 3.15
C CYS A 152 -10.52 1.77 3.06
N GLY A 153 -11.67 1.59 2.43
CA GLY A 153 -12.32 0.29 2.33
C GLY A 153 -11.57 -0.64 1.38
N LEU A 154 -11.41 -1.90 1.76
CA LEU A 154 -10.90 -2.94 0.88
C LEU A 154 -11.95 -3.24 -0.21
N ASP A 155 -11.53 -3.28 -1.47
CA ASP A 155 -12.36 -3.74 -2.59
C ASP A 155 -11.52 -4.68 -3.47
N LEU A 156 -11.69 -5.98 -3.27
CA LEU A 156 -10.92 -7.01 -3.99
C LEU A 156 -11.30 -7.07 -5.48
N ARG A 157 -12.54 -6.69 -5.85
CA ARG A 157 -12.97 -6.73 -7.26
C ARG A 157 -12.27 -5.66 -8.10
N ARG A 158 -11.97 -4.53 -7.48
CA ARG A 158 -11.26 -3.40 -8.11
C ARG A 158 -9.79 -3.32 -7.67
N SER A 159 -9.36 -4.28 -6.86
CA SER A 159 -8.03 -4.37 -6.28
C SER A 159 -7.62 -3.10 -5.52
N PHE A 160 -8.55 -2.53 -4.76
CA PHE A 160 -8.26 -1.39 -3.89
C PHE A 160 -7.84 -1.84 -2.50
N SER A 161 -6.66 -1.38 -2.10
CA SER A 161 -6.11 -1.60 -0.76
C SER A 161 -6.86 -0.82 0.31
N SER A 162 -6.80 -1.35 1.54
CA SER A 162 -7.23 -0.63 2.74
C SER A 162 -6.10 0.20 3.36
N LEU A 163 -4.85 0.00 2.95
CA LEU A 163 -3.67 0.69 3.52
C LEU A 163 -3.58 2.15 3.09
N PHE A 164 -3.99 2.43 1.85
CA PHE A 164 -3.89 3.77 1.25
C PHE A 164 -5.26 4.43 1.21
N PRO A 165 -5.53 5.45 2.05
CA PRO A 165 -6.71 6.30 1.87
C PRO A 165 -6.72 6.86 0.45
N ARG A 166 -7.88 6.72 -0.21
CA ARG A 166 -8.10 7.18 -1.58
C ARG A 166 -9.25 8.15 -1.62
N ALA A 167 -9.07 9.25 -2.34
CA ALA A 167 -10.07 10.29 -2.50
C ALA A 167 -10.29 10.63 -3.97
N HIS A 168 -11.53 11.01 -4.27
CA HIS A 168 -11.92 11.63 -5.52
C HIS A 168 -12.28 13.08 -5.21
N LEU A 169 -11.55 14.03 -5.80
CA LEU A 169 -11.90 15.44 -5.74
C LEU A 169 -12.47 15.88 -7.08
N ALA A 170 -13.49 16.74 -7.03
CA ALA A 170 -14.14 17.28 -8.22
C ALA A 170 -14.24 18.81 -8.11
N LYS A 171 -14.02 19.50 -9.25
CA LYS A 171 -14.28 20.94 -9.38
C LYS A 171 -14.56 21.27 -10.85
N GLY A 172 -15.78 21.72 -11.13
CA GLY A 172 -16.22 21.92 -12.52
C GLY A 172 -16.10 20.61 -13.32
N GLY A 173 -15.39 20.64 -14.44
CA GLY A 173 -15.09 19.45 -15.25
C GLY A 173 -13.81 18.68 -14.85
N GLY A 174 -13.02 19.21 -13.92
CA GLY A 174 -11.76 18.61 -13.50
C GLY A 174 -11.94 17.59 -12.38
N GLN A 175 -11.13 16.54 -12.41
CA GLN A 175 -11.11 15.49 -11.39
C GLN A 175 -9.68 15.22 -10.91
N ILE A 176 -9.56 14.88 -9.61
CA ILE A 176 -8.29 14.47 -9.00
C ILE A 176 -8.51 13.12 -8.33
N ALA A 177 -7.73 12.13 -8.79
CA ALA A 177 -7.48 10.90 -8.06
C ALA A 177 -6.40 11.19 -7.01
N ALA A 178 -6.75 11.21 -5.73
CA ALA A 178 -5.77 11.44 -4.68
C ALA A 178 -5.56 10.18 -3.83
N LEU A 179 -4.30 9.89 -3.47
CA LEU A 179 -3.92 8.75 -2.63
C LEU A 179 -2.90 9.17 -1.57
N ALA A 180 -2.99 8.61 -0.36
CA ALA A 180 -2.04 8.90 0.72
C ALA A 180 -1.29 7.64 1.17
N CYS A 181 0.04 7.75 1.27
CA CYS A 181 0.94 6.72 1.81
C CYS A 181 1.11 6.92 3.32
N PRO A 182 0.85 5.92 4.17
CA PRO A 182 0.92 6.07 5.62
C PRO A 182 2.34 6.11 6.18
N SER A 183 3.32 5.52 5.49
CA SER A 183 4.71 5.46 5.96
C SER A 183 5.69 5.19 4.81
N LEU A 184 6.99 5.37 5.06
CA LEU A 184 8.04 5.05 4.10
C LEU A 184 8.00 3.57 3.66
N GLN A 185 7.69 2.66 4.58
CA GLN A 185 7.67 1.21 4.31
C GLN A 185 6.60 0.81 3.30
N GLU A 186 5.53 1.61 3.17
CA GLU A 186 4.43 1.32 2.25
C GLU A 186 4.58 2.05 0.89
N GLU A 187 5.61 2.89 0.73
CA GLU A 187 5.91 3.55 -0.55
C GLU A 187 6.05 2.56 -1.72
N PRO A 188 6.76 1.42 -1.58
CA PRO A 188 6.93 0.47 -2.68
C PRO A 188 5.61 -0.04 -3.26
N ALA A 189 4.56 -0.19 -2.45
CA ALA A 189 3.26 -0.69 -2.89
C ALA A 189 2.31 0.42 -3.41
N MET A 190 2.55 1.69 -3.06
CA MET A 190 1.61 2.80 -3.28
C MET A 190 1.24 2.98 -4.75
N LEU A 191 2.23 2.99 -5.65
CA LEU A 191 2.02 3.38 -7.04
C LEU A 191 1.11 2.41 -7.80
N THR A 192 1.19 1.12 -7.49
CA THR A 192 0.26 0.08 -7.98
C THR A 192 -1.18 0.51 -7.71
N PHE A 193 -1.52 0.82 -6.46
CA PHE A 193 -2.89 1.18 -6.09
C PHE A 193 -3.30 2.56 -6.58
N ALA A 194 -2.35 3.49 -6.70
CA ALA A 194 -2.59 4.82 -7.24
C ALA A 194 -3.04 4.77 -8.71
N LEU A 195 -2.36 3.98 -9.55
CA LEU A 195 -2.71 3.82 -10.96
C LEU A 195 -4.06 3.11 -11.14
N LEU A 196 -4.37 2.13 -10.29
CA LEU A 196 -5.68 1.46 -10.32
C LEU A 196 -6.82 2.40 -9.91
N TRP A 197 -6.58 3.25 -8.91
CA TRP A 197 -7.54 4.27 -8.52
C TRP A 197 -7.77 5.30 -9.63
N LEU A 198 -6.69 5.78 -10.26
CA LEU A 198 -6.74 6.67 -11.40
C LEU A 198 -7.54 6.06 -12.55
N GLY A 199 -7.21 4.84 -12.96
CA GLY A 199 -7.90 4.13 -14.04
C GLY A 199 -9.39 3.94 -13.76
N HIS A 200 -9.76 3.66 -12.50
CA HIS A 200 -11.16 3.55 -12.10
C HIS A 200 -11.93 4.86 -12.27
N LEU A 201 -11.33 6.00 -11.88
CA LEU A 201 -11.96 7.30 -12.06
C LEU A 201 -12.04 7.69 -13.54
N GLN A 202 -10.99 7.41 -14.32
CA GLN A 202 -10.98 7.66 -15.77
C GLN A 202 -12.10 6.89 -16.49
N GLN A 203 -12.36 5.64 -16.13
CA GLN A 203 -13.46 4.84 -16.70
C GLN A 203 -14.87 5.39 -16.37
N ARG A 204 -15.01 6.10 -15.25
CA ARG A 204 -16.29 6.71 -14.83
C ARG A 204 -16.42 8.16 -15.27
N SER A 205 -15.32 8.77 -15.67
CA SER A 205 -15.28 10.15 -16.12
C SER A 205 -16.07 10.31 -17.41
N ARG A 206 -16.75 11.45 -17.58
CA ARG A 206 -17.36 11.80 -18.87
C ARG A 206 -16.26 11.91 -19.92
N ALA A 207 -16.54 11.50 -21.15
CA ALA A 207 -15.59 11.58 -22.26
C ALA A 207 -14.93 12.97 -22.32
N GLY A 208 -13.60 13.02 -22.16
CA GLY A 208 -12.80 14.23 -22.23
C GLY A 208 -12.52 14.97 -20.91
N ALA A 209 -13.14 14.59 -19.77
CA ALA A 209 -12.84 15.23 -18.49
C ALA A 209 -11.51 14.68 -17.90
N PRO A 210 -10.46 15.52 -17.76
CA PRO A 210 -9.15 15.06 -17.33
C PRO A 210 -9.16 14.66 -15.86
N VAL A 211 -8.55 13.52 -15.57
CA VAL A 211 -8.29 13.05 -14.21
C VAL A 211 -6.79 13.14 -13.96
N SER A 212 -6.39 13.99 -13.01
CA SER A 212 -5.00 14.07 -12.55
C SER A 212 -4.77 13.19 -11.32
N LEU A 213 -3.51 12.84 -11.06
CA LEU A 213 -3.11 12.03 -9.91
C LEU A 213 -2.36 12.88 -8.88
N SER A 214 -2.80 12.87 -7.63
CA SER A 214 -2.10 13.54 -6.51
C SER A 214 -1.69 12.52 -5.45
N LEU A 215 -0.39 12.43 -5.18
CA LEU A 215 0.18 11.46 -4.26
C LEU A 215 0.69 12.17 -3.01
N PHE A 216 0.19 11.79 -1.85
CA PHE A 216 0.63 12.31 -0.56
C PHE A 216 1.52 11.28 0.13
N LEU A 217 2.79 11.60 0.33
CA LEU A 217 3.76 10.74 0.97
C LEU A 217 4.32 11.41 2.22
N PRO A 218 4.75 10.67 3.25
CA PRO A 218 5.42 11.31 4.37
C PRO A 218 6.71 11.97 3.89
N ASP A 219 7.23 12.92 4.67
CA ASP A 219 8.64 13.27 4.61
C ASP A 219 9.50 12.00 4.70
N ALA A 220 10.75 11.97 4.31
CA ALA A 220 11.50 10.71 4.17
C ALA A 220 11.03 9.75 3.05
N ALA A 221 9.79 9.82 2.55
CA ALA A 221 9.33 9.08 1.36
C ALA A 221 9.24 9.98 0.11
N GLY A 222 8.95 9.36 -1.03
CA GLY A 222 8.67 10.02 -2.32
C GLY A 222 9.74 9.80 -3.38
N ASN A 223 10.97 9.50 -2.98
CA ASN A 223 12.08 9.32 -3.93
C ASN A 223 11.83 8.13 -4.86
N LEU A 224 11.41 6.98 -4.32
CA LEU A 224 11.16 5.77 -5.12
C LEU A 224 9.99 6.01 -6.10
N THR A 225 8.92 6.62 -5.60
CA THR A 225 7.75 7.00 -6.40
C THR A 225 8.13 7.95 -7.54
N ALA A 226 8.94 8.98 -7.24
CA ALA A 226 9.41 9.93 -8.24
C ALA A 226 10.26 9.28 -9.33
N HIS A 227 11.16 8.34 -8.97
CA HIS A 227 11.95 7.59 -9.96
C HIS A 227 11.05 6.76 -10.88
N ARG A 228 10.08 6.04 -10.32
CA ARG A 228 9.13 5.22 -11.09
C ARG A 228 8.30 6.07 -12.05
N LEU A 229 7.80 7.23 -11.61
CA LEU A 229 6.97 8.12 -12.44
C LEU A 229 7.65 8.58 -13.74
N ARG A 230 8.98 8.73 -13.74
CA ARG A 230 9.76 9.09 -14.96
C ARG A 230 9.62 8.06 -16.08
N TRP A 231 9.25 6.83 -15.73
CA TRP A 231 9.10 5.70 -16.64
C TRP A 231 7.65 5.34 -16.92
N LEU A 232 6.69 6.15 -16.44
CA LEU A 232 5.27 5.94 -16.65
C LEU A 232 4.71 6.88 -17.73
N THR A 233 5.21 6.74 -18.96
CA THR A 233 4.88 7.63 -20.09
C THR A 233 4.00 6.97 -21.18
N GLY A 234 3.60 5.71 -21.01
CA GLY A 234 2.77 4.97 -21.98
C GLY A 234 1.34 5.52 -22.11
N LEU A 235 0.86 6.23 -21.08
CA LEU A 235 -0.40 6.96 -21.10
C LEU A 235 -0.20 8.38 -20.56
N PRO A 236 -0.98 9.38 -21.04
CA PRO A 236 -0.97 10.72 -20.46
C PRO A 236 -1.23 10.69 -18.95
N LEU A 237 -0.25 11.14 -18.17
CA LEU A 237 -0.29 11.07 -16.72
C LEU A 237 0.17 12.41 -16.12
N THR A 238 -0.78 13.22 -15.67
CA THR A 238 -0.49 14.43 -14.89
C THR A 238 -0.42 14.06 -13.42
N THR A 239 0.79 14.05 -12.86
CA THR A 239 1.03 13.73 -11.45
C THR A 239 1.51 14.93 -10.65
N ARG A 240 1.10 15.00 -9.38
CA ARG A 240 1.60 15.94 -8.37
C ARG A 240 1.97 15.16 -7.12
N ILE A 241 3.11 15.47 -6.52
CA ILE A 241 3.58 14.85 -5.28
C ILE A 241 3.52 15.87 -4.16
N PHE A 242 3.00 15.45 -3.02
CA PHE A 242 2.96 16.21 -1.78
C PHE A 242 3.69 15.44 -0.70
N ARG A 243 4.60 16.10 0.02
CA ARG A 243 5.23 15.54 1.21
C ARG A 243 4.58 16.10 2.46
N TYR A 244 4.29 15.24 3.44
CA TYR A 244 3.64 15.64 4.69
C TYR A 244 4.43 15.25 5.93
N ASN A 245 4.35 16.11 6.95
CA ASN A 245 4.95 15.86 8.26
C ASN A 245 3.98 15.16 9.22
N ALA A 246 4.47 14.72 10.39
CA ALA A 246 3.64 14.03 11.39
C ALA A 246 2.38 14.81 11.84
N HIS A 247 2.39 16.15 11.72
CA HIS A 247 1.26 17.01 12.06
C HIS A 247 0.22 17.15 10.92
N GLY A 248 0.45 16.51 9.77
CA GLY A 248 -0.44 16.57 8.60
C GLY A 248 -0.38 17.90 7.87
N SER A 249 0.73 18.63 7.98
CA SER A 249 1.03 19.73 7.06
C SER A 249 1.69 19.13 5.83
N ALA A 250 1.16 19.43 4.64
CA ALA A 250 1.66 18.91 3.38
C ALA A 250 2.14 20.08 2.50
N GLY A 251 3.20 19.84 1.72
CA GLY A 251 3.70 20.77 0.71
C GLY A 251 3.96 20.03 -0.61
N GLU A 252 3.65 20.68 -1.72
CA GLU A 252 3.97 20.13 -3.04
C GLU A 252 5.47 20.12 -3.28
N VAL A 253 5.95 19.08 -3.94
CA VAL A 253 7.35 18.91 -4.35
C VAL A 253 7.42 18.49 -5.80
N ASP A 254 8.41 19.00 -6.53
CA ASP A 254 8.68 18.56 -7.88
C ASP A 254 9.32 17.15 -7.85
N PRO A 255 8.79 16.16 -8.59
CA PRO A 255 9.42 14.84 -8.69
C PRO A 255 10.88 14.85 -9.19
N SER A 256 11.29 15.89 -9.91
CA SER A 256 12.68 16.06 -10.35
C SER A 256 13.63 16.43 -9.21
N ASP A 257 13.13 17.07 -8.14
CA ASP A 257 13.91 17.48 -6.96
C ASP A 257 14.14 16.34 -5.95
N LEU A 258 13.45 15.20 -6.10
CA LEU A 258 13.49 14.07 -5.15
C LEU A 258 14.72 13.15 -5.30
N GLY A 259 15.88 13.77 -5.54
CA GLY A 259 17.19 13.15 -5.54
C GLY A 259 17.45 12.16 -6.69
N ASN A 260 18.61 11.51 -6.63
CA ASN A 260 19.05 10.52 -7.62
C ASN A 260 18.73 9.09 -7.16
N LEU A 261 18.64 8.17 -8.13
CA LEU A 261 18.51 6.74 -7.87
C LEU A 261 19.76 6.24 -7.11
N ARG A 262 19.60 5.90 -5.84
CA ARG A 262 20.68 5.33 -5.01
C ARG A 262 20.72 3.81 -5.23
N THR A 263 21.74 3.34 -5.92
CA THR A 263 21.96 1.92 -6.24
C THR A 263 23.44 1.57 -6.16
N GLN A 264 23.77 0.35 -5.73
CA GLN A 264 25.14 -0.15 -5.66
C GLN A 264 25.19 -1.61 -6.13
N LEU A 265 26.16 -1.91 -7.00
CA LEU A 265 26.55 -3.26 -7.34
C LEU A 265 27.34 -3.88 -6.18
N ARG A 266 26.91 -5.05 -5.72
CA ARG A 266 27.79 -5.88 -4.89
C ARG A 266 28.38 -6.98 -5.76
N ALA A 267 29.68 -7.20 -5.59
CA ALA A 267 30.25 -8.48 -5.96
C ALA A 267 29.51 -9.59 -5.21
N ALA A 268 29.19 -10.70 -5.88
CA ALA A 268 28.59 -11.87 -5.26
C ALA A 268 29.34 -12.18 -3.96
N SER A 269 28.63 -12.08 -2.83
CA SER A 269 29.24 -12.13 -1.50
C SER A 269 30.14 -13.37 -1.36
N PRO A 270 31.36 -13.26 -0.79
CA PRO A 270 32.13 -14.43 -0.34
C PRO A 270 31.30 -15.33 0.59
N TYR A 271 30.32 -14.76 1.29
CA TYR A 271 29.34 -15.48 2.10
C TYR A 271 28.37 -16.35 1.28
N ALA A 272 28.07 -15.98 0.02
CA ALA A 272 27.32 -16.85 -0.91
C ALA A 272 28.20 -18.01 -1.44
N LYS A 273 29.53 -17.81 -1.54
CA LYS A 273 30.49 -18.91 -1.77
C LYS A 273 30.62 -19.82 -0.55
N LEU A 274 30.61 -19.26 0.67
CA LEU A 274 30.64 -20.02 1.92
C LEU A 274 29.31 -20.75 2.22
N LEU A 275 28.14 -20.15 1.99
CA LEU A 275 26.84 -20.83 2.08
C LEU A 275 26.71 -21.98 1.07
N LYS A 276 27.34 -21.85 -0.11
CA LYS A 276 27.52 -22.96 -1.07
C LYS A 276 28.47 -24.05 -0.58
N ALA A 277 29.43 -23.72 0.29
CA ALA A 277 30.42 -24.66 0.83
C ALA A 277 29.97 -25.32 2.16
N SER A 278 29.03 -24.72 2.89
CA SER A 278 28.55 -25.18 4.21
C SER A 278 27.14 -25.76 4.19
N SER A 279 26.42 -25.64 3.08
CA SER A 279 25.24 -26.45 2.80
C SER A 279 25.70 -27.83 2.33
N PRO A 280 25.00 -28.95 2.64
CA PRO A 280 25.28 -30.21 1.95
C PRO A 280 25.26 -29.91 0.44
N LEU A 281 26.21 -30.51 -0.29
CA LEU A 281 26.38 -30.37 -1.75
C LEU A 281 25.03 -30.02 -2.39
N PRO A 282 24.89 -28.92 -3.16
CA PRO A 282 23.62 -28.62 -3.79
C PRO A 282 23.20 -29.87 -4.53
N SER A 283 22.08 -30.47 -4.12
CA SER A 283 21.49 -31.57 -4.86
C SER A 283 21.43 -31.09 -6.32
N PRO A 284 21.95 -31.85 -7.28
CA PRO A 284 21.91 -31.46 -8.70
C PRO A 284 20.48 -31.33 -9.22
N VAL A 285 19.50 -31.73 -8.41
CA VAL A 285 18.07 -31.58 -8.65
C VAL A 285 17.57 -30.36 -7.87
N PRO A 286 17.03 -29.32 -8.54
CA PRO A 286 16.38 -28.20 -7.85
C PRO A 286 15.23 -28.72 -6.97
N PRO A 287 14.96 -28.09 -5.81
CA PRO A 287 13.82 -28.47 -5.00
C PRO A 287 12.54 -28.41 -5.84
N ARG A 288 11.72 -29.47 -5.78
CA ARG A 288 10.46 -29.55 -6.54
C ARG A 288 9.27 -29.04 -5.73
N ASP A 289 9.51 -28.04 -4.88
CA ASP A 289 8.44 -27.37 -4.15
C ASP A 289 7.86 -26.20 -4.96
N SER A 290 6.76 -25.61 -4.49
CA SER A 290 6.09 -24.49 -5.17
C SER A 290 6.64 -23.11 -4.77
N SER A 291 7.85 -23.04 -4.23
CA SER A 291 8.47 -21.78 -3.81
C SER A 291 9.05 -21.00 -5.00
N GLU A 292 9.10 -19.67 -4.86
CA GLU A 292 9.76 -18.79 -5.83
C GLU A 292 11.24 -19.15 -6.02
N ARG A 293 11.93 -19.58 -4.95
CA ARG A 293 13.32 -20.07 -5.00
C ARG A 293 13.47 -21.30 -5.93
N SER A 294 12.52 -22.22 -5.90
CA SER A 294 12.55 -23.42 -6.76
C SER A 294 12.32 -23.06 -8.22
N LEU A 295 11.39 -22.14 -8.47
CA LEU A 295 11.14 -21.61 -9.80
C LEU A 295 12.37 -20.85 -10.34
N GLU A 296 12.98 -19.99 -9.52
CA GLU A 296 14.23 -19.29 -9.84
C GLU A 296 15.33 -20.28 -10.23
N ALA A 297 15.57 -21.32 -9.42
CA ALA A 297 16.61 -22.31 -9.69
C ALA A 297 16.37 -23.06 -11.02
N LEU A 298 15.11 -23.38 -11.33
CA LEU A 298 14.73 -24.07 -12.55
C LEU A 298 14.93 -23.19 -13.79
N VAL A 299 14.48 -21.93 -13.73
CA VAL A 299 14.63 -20.95 -14.81
C VAL A 299 16.11 -20.58 -15.00
N ARG A 300 16.88 -20.40 -13.93
CA ARG A 300 18.32 -20.15 -14.00
C ARG A 300 19.08 -21.26 -14.75
N SER A 301 18.64 -22.51 -14.58
CA SER A 301 19.28 -23.66 -15.23
C SER A 301 18.90 -23.80 -16.70
N HIS A 302 17.76 -23.21 -17.11
CA HIS A 302 17.21 -23.32 -18.46
C HIS A 302 16.60 -21.99 -18.93
N PRO A 303 17.37 -20.88 -18.98
CA PRO A 303 16.84 -19.57 -19.35
C PRO A 303 16.36 -19.54 -20.81
N ASP A 304 16.93 -20.39 -21.67
CA ASP A 304 16.57 -20.59 -23.06
C ASP A 304 15.13 -21.12 -23.24
N LEU A 305 14.59 -21.83 -22.24
CA LEU A 305 13.18 -22.23 -22.26
C LEU A 305 12.24 -21.04 -22.03
N ILE A 306 12.66 -20.05 -21.25
CA ILE A 306 11.88 -18.84 -20.96
C ILE A 306 12.04 -17.80 -22.07
N GLU A 307 13.22 -17.65 -22.64
CA GLU A 307 13.50 -16.74 -23.76
C GLU A 307 14.61 -17.36 -24.62
N PRO A 308 14.29 -17.85 -25.83
CA PRO A 308 15.24 -18.61 -26.67
C PRO A 308 16.53 -17.87 -27.01
N SER A 309 16.51 -16.54 -26.98
CA SER A 309 17.69 -15.72 -27.26
C SER A 309 18.69 -15.63 -26.10
N LEU A 310 18.33 -16.09 -24.89
CA LEU A 310 19.20 -16.01 -23.71
C LEU A 310 20.35 -17.02 -23.75
N ALA A 311 21.53 -16.55 -23.37
CA ALA A 311 22.65 -17.43 -23.09
C ALA A 311 22.36 -18.28 -21.84
N ARG A 312 22.76 -19.56 -21.86
CA ARG A 312 22.57 -20.48 -20.72
C ARG A 312 23.38 -20.09 -19.48
N ALA A 313 24.51 -19.42 -19.67
CA ALA A 313 25.35 -18.93 -18.60
C ALA A 313 26.22 -17.74 -19.08
N PRO A 314 26.63 -16.83 -18.17
CA PRO A 314 26.24 -16.79 -16.76
C PRO A 314 24.84 -16.17 -16.57
N VAL A 315 24.08 -16.68 -15.59
CA VAL A 315 22.82 -16.09 -15.12
C VAL A 315 22.95 -15.77 -13.64
N HIS A 316 22.73 -14.51 -13.29
CA HIS A 316 22.95 -14.02 -11.94
C HIS A 316 21.63 -13.77 -11.23
N GLY A 317 21.57 -14.05 -9.93
CA GLY A 317 20.48 -13.54 -9.09
C GLY A 317 21.07 -12.61 -8.05
N GLN A 318 20.28 -11.66 -7.56
CA GLN A 318 20.68 -10.79 -6.44
C GLN A 318 21.98 -9.99 -6.69
N VAL A 319 22.11 -9.39 -7.88
CA VAL A 319 23.33 -8.66 -8.32
C VAL A 319 23.50 -7.29 -7.64
N LEU A 320 22.41 -6.70 -7.16
CA LEU A 320 22.37 -5.34 -6.61
C LEU A 320 21.97 -5.36 -5.12
N THR A 321 22.51 -4.42 -4.34
CA THR A 321 21.97 -4.12 -3.00
C THR A 321 21.45 -2.70 -2.90
N PHE A 322 20.33 -2.55 -2.19
CA PHE A 322 19.61 -1.30 -2.04
C PHE A 322 20.11 -0.53 -0.81
N ALA A 323 20.29 0.79 -0.95
CA ALA A 323 20.68 1.68 0.15
C ALA A 323 19.49 2.15 1.02
N ALA A 324 18.32 1.52 0.88
CA ALA A 324 17.09 1.99 1.54
C ALA A 324 16.14 0.83 1.84
N GLY A 325 16.55 -0.15 2.66
CA GLY A 325 15.66 -1.11 3.35
C GLY A 325 14.82 -2.08 2.49
N ASP A 326 14.64 -1.82 1.19
CA ASP A 326 13.82 -2.61 0.29
C ASP A 326 14.48 -3.95 0.02
N ARG A 327 13.78 -5.02 0.40
CA ARG A 327 14.18 -6.41 0.25
C ARG A 327 13.55 -7.08 -0.98
N ASP A 328 13.18 -6.30 -1.99
CA ASP A 328 12.64 -6.85 -3.23
C ASP A 328 13.83 -7.22 -4.13
N LEU A 329 14.46 -8.33 -3.73
CA LEU A 329 15.50 -9.03 -4.48
C LEU A 329 14.88 -9.51 -5.79
N ILE A 330 15.52 -9.17 -6.91
CA ILE A 330 15.20 -9.85 -8.16
C ILE A 330 15.82 -11.21 -8.23
N ASP A 331 15.04 -12.07 -8.85
CA ASP A 331 15.35 -13.45 -9.08
C ASP A 331 16.51 -13.58 -10.07
N LEU A 332 16.42 -13.05 -11.31
CA LEU A 332 17.45 -13.28 -12.33
C LEU A 332 17.76 -12.11 -13.27
N LEU A 333 19.05 -11.95 -13.59
CA LEU A 333 19.64 -11.12 -14.64
C LEU A 333 20.41 -12.03 -15.60
N ALA A 334 20.05 -11.98 -16.87
CA ALA A 334 20.65 -12.75 -17.96
C ALA A 334 21.09 -11.84 -19.11
N VAL A 335 21.80 -12.43 -20.07
CA VAL A 335 22.22 -11.77 -21.31
C VAL A 335 21.83 -12.63 -22.51
N SER A 336 21.38 -11.99 -23.59
CA SER A 336 21.16 -12.68 -24.86
C SER A 336 22.46 -13.00 -25.57
N VAL A 337 22.41 -13.91 -26.54
CA VAL A 337 23.55 -14.18 -27.45
C VAL A 337 24.00 -12.93 -28.24
N SER A 338 23.11 -11.95 -28.40
CA SER A 338 23.40 -10.65 -29.03
C SER A 338 23.94 -9.60 -28.04
N GLY A 339 24.17 -9.95 -26.78
CA GLY A 339 24.70 -9.03 -25.76
C GLY A 339 23.64 -8.16 -25.08
N ARG A 340 22.34 -8.33 -25.38
CA ARG A 340 21.27 -7.55 -24.77
C ARG A 340 20.91 -8.12 -23.39
N LEU A 341 20.85 -7.26 -22.38
CA LEU A 341 20.45 -7.66 -21.03
C LEU A 341 18.96 -8.02 -20.96
N ALA A 342 18.63 -9.01 -20.13
CA ALA A 342 17.26 -9.38 -19.81
C ALA A 342 17.10 -9.55 -18.30
N ILE A 343 16.02 -8.98 -17.76
CA ILE A 343 15.64 -9.06 -16.35
C ILE A 343 14.44 -9.97 -16.28
N LEU A 344 14.50 -10.98 -15.42
CA LEU A 344 13.42 -11.91 -15.18
C LEU A 344 12.93 -11.73 -13.74
N GLU A 345 11.66 -11.36 -13.61
CA GLU A 345 10.94 -11.27 -12.34
C GLU A 345 9.97 -12.45 -12.28
N LEU A 346 10.10 -13.33 -11.29
CA LEU A 346 9.40 -14.60 -11.20
C LEU A 346 8.42 -14.61 -10.03
N LYS A 347 7.22 -15.15 -10.27
CA LYS A 347 6.19 -15.34 -9.23
C LYS A 347 5.53 -16.70 -9.37
N THR A 348 5.34 -17.39 -8.25
CA THR A 348 4.59 -18.67 -8.23
C THR A 348 3.11 -18.50 -7.92
N SER A 349 2.70 -17.30 -7.51
CA SER A 349 1.33 -16.97 -7.14
C SER A 349 0.94 -15.59 -7.67
N GLU A 350 -0.34 -15.25 -7.53
CA GLU A 350 -0.87 -13.97 -7.99
C GLU A 350 -0.27 -12.79 -7.23
N ASP A 351 0.39 -11.91 -7.97
CA ASP A 351 1.01 -10.70 -7.42
C ASP A 351 0.61 -9.48 -8.26
N ILE A 352 -0.02 -8.51 -7.58
CA ILE A 352 -0.48 -7.24 -8.14
C ILE A 352 0.65 -6.20 -8.27
N HIS A 353 1.71 -6.35 -7.47
CA HIS A 353 2.86 -5.46 -7.44
C HIS A 353 3.92 -5.83 -8.49
N LEU A 354 3.82 -7.03 -9.05
CA LEU A 354 4.74 -7.60 -10.03
C LEU A 354 5.26 -6.59 -11.08
N PRO A 355 4.42 -5.80 -11.80
CA PRO A 355 4.95 -4.84 -12.77
C PRO A 355 5.84 -3.76 -12.12
N ILE A 356 5.38 -3.15 -11.03
CA ILE A 356 6.08 -2.04 -10.38
C ILE A 356 7.37 -2.51 -9.69
N GLN A 357 7.37 -3.71 -9.11
CA GLN A 357 8.58 -4.34 -8.58
C GLN A 357 9.61 -4.60 -9.69
N ALA A 358 9.17 -5.12 -10.83
CA ALA A 358 10.05 -5.37 -11.96
C ALA A 358 10.65 -4.08 -12.56
N LEU A 359 9.86 -2.99 -12.60
CA LEU A 359 10.32 -1.67 -13.06
C LEU A 359 11.48 -1.13 -12.22
N ASP A 360 11.41 -1.32 -10.92
CA ASP A 360 12.40 -0.80 -9.96
C ASP A 360 13.82 -1.26 -10.28
N TYR A 361 13.98 -2.52 -10.61
CA TYR A 361 15.28 -3.05 -10.95
C TYR A 361 15.66 -2.78 -12.39
N TRP A 362 14.69 -2.75 -13.30
CA TRP A 362 14.95 -2.29 -14.67
C TRP A 362 15.60 -0.91 -14.68
N MET A 363 15.11 0.03 -13.86
CA MET A 363 15.72 1.35 -13.71
C MET A 363 17.19 1.29 -13.25
N ARG A 364 17.50 0.38 -12.30
CA ARG A 364 18.85 0.24 -11.73
C ARG A 364 19.80 -0.47 -12.69
N ILE A 365 19.38 -1.57 -13.32
CA ILE A 365 20.18 -2.25 -14.34
C ILE A 365 20.46 -1.33 -15.51
N ARG A 366 19.47 -0.57 -15.98
CA ARG A 366 19.70 0.47 -16.98
C ARG A 366 20.76 1.47 -16.52
N TRP A 367 20.66 1.97 -15.29
CA TRP A 367 21.62 2.93 -14.72
C TRP A 367 23.05 2.39 -14.74
N HIS A 368 23.25 1.12 -14.35
CA HIS A 368 24.56 0.47 -14.29
C HIS A 368 25.08 0.07 -15.68
N ALA A 369 24.20 -0.42 -16.56
CA ALA A 369 24.51 -0.77 -17.94
C ALA A 369 25.02 0.45 -18.72
N GLN A 370 24.38 1.61 -18.57
CA GLN A 370 24.80 2.86 -19.21
C GLN A 370 26.19 3.35 -18.76
N ARG A 371 26.72 2.82 -17.65
CA ARG A 371 28.04 3.15 -17.10
C ARG A 371 29.08 2.06 -17.34
N GLY A 372 28.73 0.99 -18.05
CA GLY A 372 29.63 -0.16 -18.27
C GLY A 372 29.94 -0.95 -17.00
N GLU A 373 29.16 -0.77 -15.92
CA GLU A 373 29.49 -1.39 -14.64
C GLU A 373 29.10 -2.87 -14.57
N LEU A 374 28.39 -3.40 -15.57
CA LEU A 374 27.88 -4.77 -15.60
C LEU A 374 28.76 -5.75 -16.39
N ASP A 375 29.78 -5.27 -17.12
CA ASP A 375 30.58 -6.10 -18.03
C ASP A 375 31.26 -7.28 -17.31
N HIS A 376 31.75 -7.04 -16.09
CA HIS A 376 32.41 -8.05 -15.27
C HIS A 376 31.50 -9.22 -14.87
N LEU A 377 30.17 -9.05 -14.96
CA LEU A 377 29.21 -10.11 -14.67
C LEU A 377 29.09 -11.09 -15.85
N PHE A 378 29.34 -10.65 -17.08
CA PHE A 378 29.14 -11.45 -18.29
C PHE A 378 30.46 -11.62 -19.07
N PRO A 379 31.47 -12.29 -18.48
CA PRO A 379 32.75 -12.49 -19.14
C PRO A 379 32.57 -13.24 -20.46
N GLY A 380 33.19 -12.72 -21.53
CA GLY A 380 33.14 -13.33 -22.86
C GLY A 380 31.89 -12.98 -23.68
N VAL A 381 30.94 -12.21 -23.14
CA VAL A 381 29.79 -11.68 -23.89
C VAL A 381 29.84 -10.16 -23.88
N PRO A 382 30.22 -9.50 -24.99
CA PRO A 382 30.16 -8.05 -25.09
C PRO A 382 28.73 -7.56 -24.89
N LEU A 383 28.50 -6.67 -23.90
CA LEU A 383 27.19 -6.12 -23.65
C LEU A 383 26.84 -5.09 -24.73
N ALA A 384 25.66 -5.26 -25.33
CA ALA A 384 25.14 -4.34 -26.33
C ALA A 384 24.62 -3.06 -25.65
N PRO A 385 24.74 -1.88 -26.29
CA PRO A 385 24.18 -0.63 -25.78
C PRO A 385 22.65 -0.56 -26.00
N ALA A 386 21.94 -1.64 -25.70
CA ALA A 386 20.49 -1.78 -25.84
C ALA A 386 19.81 -1.74 -24.47
N LEU A 387 18.60 -1.19 -24.41
CA LEU A 387 17.81 -1.20 -23.18
C LEU A 387 17.49 -2.65 -22.76
N PRO A 388 17.55 -2.97 -21.45
CA PRO A 388 17.23 -4.30 -20.97
C PRO A 388 15.80 -4.71 -21.33
N LYS A 389 15.58 -5.97 -21.69
CA LYS A 389 14.24 -6.55 -21.82
C LYS A 389 13.73 -6.95 -20.44
N LEU A 390 12.45 -6.73 -20.16
CA LEU A 390 11.80 -7.11 -18.91
C LEU A 390 10.86 -8.30 -19.14
N LEU A 391 11.13 -9.43 -18.50
CA LEU A 391 10.37 -10.66 -18.59
C LEU A 391 9.68 -10.92 -17.25
N LEU A 392 8.34 -10.87 -17.23
CA LEU A 392 7.54 -11.21 -16.06
C LEU A 392 7.12 -12.67 -16.21
N VAL A 393 7.65 -13.56 -15.37
CA VAL A 393 7.44 -15.01 -15.49
C VAL A 393 6.58 -15.51 -14.34
N ALA A 394 5.44 -16.09 -14.67
CA ALA A 394 4.55 -16.68 -13.68
C ALA A 394 3.73 -17.80 -14.31
N PRO A 395 3.13 -18.73 -13.53
CA PRO A 395 2.11 -19.62 -14.07
C PRO A 395 1.05 -18.79 -14.80
N ALA A 396 0.63 -19.22 -15.99
CA ALA A 396 -0.20 -18.39 -16.88
C ALA A 396 -1.52 -17.94 -16.22
N MET A 397 -2.08 -18.77 -15.35
CA MET A 397 -3.30 -18.48 -14.58
C MET A 397 -3.07 -17.66 -13.30
N SER A 398 -1.82 -17.38 -12.96
CA SER A 398 -1.43 -16.61 -11.77
C SER A 398 -1.08 -15.16 -12.07
N PHE A 399 -1.21 -14.68 -13.32
CA PHE A 399 -1.08 -13.25 -13.57
C PHE A 399 -2.28 -12.49 -13.01
N HIS A 400 -2.02 -11.53 -12.12
CA HIS A 400 -3.08 -10.69 -11.58
C HIS A 400 -3.74 -9.87 -12.68
N SER A 401 -5.07 -9.82 -12.68
CA SER A 401 -5.88 -9.16 -13.73
C SER A 401 -5.51 -7.68 -13.95
N SER A 402 -5.13 -6.98 -12.88
CA SER A 402 -4.66 -5.60 -12.91
C SER A 402 -3.27 -5.37 -13.53
N ASN A 403 -2.45 -6.41 -13.73
CA ASN A 403 -1.08 -6.24 -14.24
C ASN A 403 -1.09 -5.61 -15.64
N ALA A 404 -2.04 -5.99 -16.49
CA ALA A 404 -2.22 -5.37 -17.80
C ALA A 404 -2.56 -3.88 -17.70
N ALA A 405 -3.43 -3.48 -16.76
CA ALA A 405 -3.79 -2.07 -16.58
C ALA A 405 -2.59 -1.22 -16.14
N ILE A 406 -1.74 -1.75 -15.25
CA ILE A 406 -0.53 -1.07 -14.78
C ILE A 406 0.51 -0.96 -15.91
N LEU A 407 0.72 -2.03 -16.66
CA LEU A 407 1.69 -2.08 -17.77
C LEU A 407 1.38 -1.08 -18.90
N ARG A 408 0.13 -0.66 -19.08
CA ARG A 408 -0.22 0.40 -20.06
C ARG A 408 0.46 1.73 -19.77
N HIS A 409 0.78 1.99 -18.49
CA HIS A 409 1.45 3.22 -18.12
C HIS A 409 2.95 3.18 -18.43
N PHE A 410 3.57 2.02 -18.62
CA PHE A 410 5.01 1.92 -18.79
C PHE A 410 5.45 2.62 -20.07
N SER A 411 6.62 3.25 -20.02
CA SER A 411 7.24 3.88 -21.18
C SER A 411 7.37 2.86 -22.32
N PRO A 412 7.08 3.25 -23.58
CA PRO A 412 7.26 2.38 -24.73
C PRO A 412 8.73 1.96 -24.97
N GLU A 413 9.69 2.64 -24.33
CA GLU A 413 11.10 2.25 -24.31
C GLU A 413 11.36 0.96 -23.52
N ILE A 414 10.45 0.60 -22.60
CA ILE A 414 10.56 -0.60 -21.77
C ILE A 414 9.88 -1.75 -22.51
N GLU A 415 10.69 -2.61 -23.12
CA GLU A 415 10.18 -3.83 -23.72
C GLU A 415 9.82 -4.84 -22.61
N VAL A 416 8.53 -4.95 -22.31
CA VAL A 416 8.00 -5.89 -21.31
C VAL A 416 7.28 -7.04 -21.99
N GLU A 417 7.50 -8.26 -21.50
CA GLU A 417 6.76 -9.45 -21.90
C GLU A 417 6.33 -10.25 -20.68
N ARG A 418 5.04 -10.61 -20.61
CA ARG A 418 4.52 -11.57 -19.63
C ARG A 418 4.64 -12.98 -20.22
N VAL A 419 5.49 -13.80 -19.62
CA VAL A 419 5.76 -15.18 -20.02
C VAL A 419 5.00 -16.11 -19.07
N GLY A 420 3.92 -16.69 -19.57
CA GLY A 420 3.10 -17.64 -18.84
C GLY A 420 3.68 -19.05 -18.93
N ILE A 421 3.98 -19.66 -17.79
CA ILE A 421 4.41 -21.06 -17.69
C ILE A 421 3.24 -21.98 -17.30
N ASN A 422 3.41 -23.29 -17.52
CA ASN A 422 2.45 -24.30 -17.08
C ASN A 422 2.34 -24.38 -15.54
N SER A 423 1.18 -24.79 -15.03
CA SER A 423 0.92 -24.87 -13.58
C SER A 423 1.75 -25.94 -12.85
N ASP A 424 2.16 -27.00 -13.56
CA ASP A 424 2.97 -28.13 -13.08
C ASP A 424 4.47 -27.97 -13.40
N TRP A 425 4.94 -26.73 -13.49
CA TRP A 425 6.32 -26.37 -13.87
C TRP A 425 7.41 -27.09 -13.03
N GLN A 426 7.10 -27.55 -11.81
CA GLN A 426 8.01 -28.31 -10.94
C GLN A 426 8.43 -29.67 -11.55
N HIS A 427 7.61 -30.22 -12.45
CA HIS A 427 7.88 -31.48 -13.13
C HIS A 427 8.52 -31.26 -14.50
N SER A 428 7.98 -30.31 -15.27
CA SER A 428 8.47 -29.96 -16.60
C SER A 428 8.14 -28.49 -16.87
N LEU A 429 9.17 -27.64 -16.93
CA LEU A 429 9.01 -26.22 -17.26
C LEU A 429 8.67 -26.05 -18.74
N LYS A 430 7.52 -25.44 -19.03
CA LYS A 430 7.08 -25.12 -20.38
C LYS A 430 6.46 -23.73 -20.41
N VAL A 431 6.81 -22.94 -21.43
CA VAL A 431 6.11 -21.70 -21.74
C VAL A 431 4.84 -22.03 -22.50
N VAL A 432 3.70 -21.58 -21.98
CA VAL A 432 2.35 -21.84 -22.54
C VAL A 432 1.68 -20.56 -23.05
N ALA A 433 2.17 -19.38 -22.66
CA ALA A 433 1.64 -18.10 -23.12
C ALA A 433 2.73 -17.02 -23.17
N ARG A 434 2.59 -16.08 -24.11
CA ARG A 434 3.41 -14.87 -24.22
C ARG A 434 2.52 -13.69 -24.53
N LEU A 435 2.60 -12.64 -23.72
CA LEU A 435 1.83 -11.41 -23.89
C LEU A 435 2.78 -10.22 -23.85
N LYS A 436 2.82 -9.42 -24.92
CA LYS A 436 3.62 -8.19 -24.93
C LYS A 436 2.95 -7.13 -24.07
N GLY A 437 3.69 -6.53 -23.15
CA GLY A 437 3.21 -5.48 -22.25
C GLY A 437 1.80 -5.74 -21.70
N ALA A 438 0.87 -4.85 -22.05
CA ALA A 438 -0.51 -4.87 -21.60
C ALA A 438 -1.51 -5.65 -22.50
N ASP A 439 -1.03 -6.39 -23.50
CA ASP A 439 -1.88 -7.10 -24.45
C ASP A 439 -2.79 -8.13 -23.76
N ALA A 440 -4.00 -8.28 -24.26
CA ALA A 440 -4.90 -9.33 -23.78
C ALA A 440 -4.44 -10.71 -24.28
N PRO A 441 -4.68 -11.79 -23.53
CA PRO A 441 -4.53 -13.13 -24.06
C PRO A 441 -5.41 -13.31 -25.30
N ILE A 442 -4.82 -13.82 -26.38
CA ILE A 442 -5.55 -14.15 -27.59
C ILE A 442 -6.46 -15.33 -27.25
N SER A 443 -7.76 -15.08 -27.18
CA SER A 443 -8.75 -16.13 -27.00
C SER A 443 -8.95 -16.83 -28.35
N HIS A 444 -8.35 -17.99 -28.56
CA HIS A 444 -8.72 -18.87 -29.67
C HIS A 444 -10.10 -19.46 -29.35
N GLY A 445 -11.17 -18.73 -29.68
CA GLY A 445 -12.53 -19.11 -29.28
C GLY A 445 -13.60 -18.18 -29.81
N SER A 446 -13.66 -18.00 -31.13
CA SER A 446 -14.86 -17.64 -31.87
C SER A 446 -14.71 -18.27 -33.26
N PHE A 447 -14.90 -19.58 -33.32
CA PHE A 447 -15.39 -20.16 -34.57
C PHE A 447 -16.88 -19.82 -34.62
N GLU A 448 -17.32 -19.29 -35.75
CA GLU A 448 -18.71 -19.00 -36.11
C GLU A 448 -19.66 -20.18 -35.84
#